data_AF-A0A497JGI7-F1
#
_entry.id   AF-A0A497JGI7-F1
#
_cell.length_a   1.000
_cell.length_b   1.000
_cell.length_c   1.000
_cell.angle_alpha   90.00
_cell.angle_beta   90.00
_cell.angle_gamma   90.00
#
_symmetry.space_group_name_H-M   'P 1'
#
loop_
_entity.id
_entity.type
_entity.pdbx_description
1 polymer ?
#
loop_
_entity_poly.entity_id
_entity_poly.type
_entity_poly.pdbx_seq_one_letter_code
_entity_poly.pdbx_strand_id
1 'polypeptide(L)'
;PLTEVEIKNKLKDIAKHEGLAVEDKAFDAIIYACEGDMRKAINILQGSAFLGEKITEKTVYNVSSRARPEEIRRMIELTLKKKFVEARELLTKLMYDYGMSGEDVIVQLYREIMNLDESVLPTRAKIEIVNTIAEYNFRLVEGANERIQLEALLAQLMRFG
;
A
#
# COMPACT_ATOMS: atom_id res chain seq x y z
N PRO A 1 5.90 -14.44 9.90
CA PRO A 1 6.14 -13.82 8.57
C PRO A 1 7.37 -14.47 7.92
N LEU A 2 7.27 -14.89 6.65
CA LEU A 2 8.45 -15.34 5.89
C LEU A 2 9.28 -14.12 5.49
N THR A 3 10.58 -14.32 5.29
CA THR A 3 11.44 -13.27 4.74
C THR A 3 11.10 -13.01 3.27
N GLU A 4 11.32 -11.78 2.80
CA GLU A 4 11.07 -11.40 1.40
C GLU A 4 11.84 -12.30 0.43
N VAL A 5 13.06 -12.71 0.80
CA VAL A 5 13.91 -13.61 0.01
C VAL A 5 13.30 -15.00 -0.11
N GLU A 6 12.79 -15.57 0.99
CA GLU A 6 12.13 -16.88 0.99
C GLU A 6 10.88 -16.87 0.12
N ILE A 7 10.06 -15.82 0.23
CA ILE A 7 8.84 -15.65 -0.59
C ILE A 7 9.23 -15.51 -2.06
N LYS A 8 10.20 -14.66 -2.41
CA LYS A 8 10.65 -14.45 -3.80
C LYS A 8 11.12 -15.76 -4.44
N ASN A 9 11.96 -16.51 -3.73
CA ASN A 9 12.48 -17.79 -4.21
C ASN A 9 11.35 -18.79 -4.43
N LYS A 10 10.42 -18.89 -3.49
CA LYS A 10 9.30 -19.82 -3.61
C LYS A 10 8.36 -19.46 -4.77
N LEU A 11 8.10 -18.18 -4.99
CA LEU A 11 7.29 -17.72 -6.14
C LEU A 11 7.99 -18.00 -7.47
N LYS A 12 9.31 -17.82 -7.55
CA LYS A 12 10.10 -18.17 -8.75
C LYS A 12 10.04 -19.67 -9.04
N ASP A 13 10.12 -20.49 -8.01
CA ASP A 13 9.98 -21.94 -8.16
C ASP A 13 8.60 -22.32 -8.68
N ILE A 14 7.52 -21.75 -8.13
CA ILE A 14 6.13 -22.00 -8.57
C ILE A 14 5.95 -21.56 -10.03
N ALA A 15 6.35 -20.33 -10.37
CA ALA A 15 6.24 -19.80 -11.72
C ALA A 15 6.97 -20.68 -12.75
N LYS A 16 8.15 -21.22 -12.39
CA LYS A 16 8.91 -22.13 -13.26
C LYS A 16 8.18 -23.47 -13.48
N HIS A 17 7.59 -24.04 -12.42
CA HIS A 17 6.87 -25.32 -12.53
C HIS A 17 5.53 -25.19 -13.26
N GLU A 18 4.88 -24.03 -13.16
CA GLU A 18 3.62 -23.74 -13.85
C GLU A 18 3.81 -23.14 -15.26
N GLY A 19 5.06 -22.89 -15.68
CA GLY A 19 5.36 -22.31 -16.99
C GLY A 19 4.92 -20.86 -17.16
N LEU A 20 4.82 -20.10 -16.07
CA LEU A 20 4.36 -18.71 -16.07
C LEU A 20 5.47 -17.75 -16.51
N ALA A 21 5.14 -16.83 -17.43
CA ALA A 21 6.04 -15.75 -17.83
C ALA A 21 5.88 -14.55 -16.87
N VAL A 22 6.79 -14.41 -15.90
CA VAL A 22 6.74 -13.38 -14.85
C VAL A 22 7.94 -12.45 -14.92
N GLU A 23 7.71 -11.14 -14.92
CA GLU A 23 8.78 -10.14 -14.83
C GLU A 23 9.37 -10.06 -13.42
N ASP A 24 10.67 -9.75 -13.28
CA ASP A 24 11.29 -9.72 -11.93
C ASP A 24 10.62 -8.67 -11.01
N LYS A 25 10.25 -7.52 -11.58
CA LYS A 25 9.48 -6.46 -10.88
C LYS A 25 8.09 -6.93 -10.42
N ALA A 26 7.49 -7.90 -11.10
CA ALA A 26 6.20 -8.44 -10.67
C ALA A 26 6.34 -9.28 -9.39
N PHE A 27 7.47 -9.99 -9.21
CA PHE A 27 7.74 -10.65 -7.93
C PHE A 27 7.89 -9.65 -6.79
N ASP A 28 8.59 -8.55 -7.02
CA ASP A 28 8.76 -7.49 -6.01
C ASP A 28 7.41 -6.85 -5.65
N ALA A 29 6.55 -6.62 -6.64
CA ALA A 29 5.19 -6.14 -6.41
C ALA A 29 4.33 -7.13 -5.61
N ILE A 30 4.45 -8.44 -5.89
CA ILE A 30 3.73 -9.48 -5.12
C ILE A 30 4.21 -9.48 -3.66
N ILE A 31 5.53 -9.41 -3.44
CA ILE A 31 6.12 -9.39 -2.10
C ILE A 31 5.66 -8.15 -1.32
N TYR A 32 5.63 -7.00 -1.99
CA TYR A 32 5.10 -5.77 -1.40
C TYR A 32 3.63 -5.93 -0.98
N ALA A 33 2.80 -6.46 -1.86
CA ALA A 33 1.36 -6.61 -1.66
C ALA A 33 0.99 -7.73 -0.67
N CYS A 34 1.81 -8.78 -0.54
CA CYS A 34 1.50 -9.93 0.30
C CYS A 34 1.79 -9.71 1.79
N GLU A 35 2.56 -8.67 2.15
CA GLU A 35 2.85 -8.28 3.53
C GLU A 35 3.41 -9.45 4.38
N GLY A 36 4.20 -10.33 3.76
CA GLY A 36 4.83 -11.49 4.41
C GLY A 36 3.93 -12.73 4.51
N ASP A 37 2.71 -12.71 3.96
CA ASP A 37 1.81 -13.88 3.87
C ASP A 37 2.01 -14.63 2.54
N MET A 38 2.54 -15.85 2.61
CA MET A 38 2.77 -16.70 1.44
C MET A 38 1.48 -17.10 0.72
N ARG A 39 0.39 -17.34 1.46
CA ARG A 39 -0.90 -17.70 0.87
C ARG A 39 -1.40 -16.55 0.01
N LYS A 40 -1.32 -15.32 0.53
CA LYS A 40 -1.66 -14.10 -0.21
C LYS A 40 -0.77 -13.95 -1.44
N ALA A 41 0.53 -14.19 -1.31
CA ALA A 41 1.48 -14.13 -2.43
C ALA A 41 1.11 -15.11 -3.56
N ILE A 42 0.81 -16.36 -3.23
CA ILE A 42 0.39 -17.39 -4.21
C ILE A 42 -0.93 -16.99 -4.88
N ASN A 43 -1.90 -16.53 -4.11
CA ASN A 43 -3.20 -16.11 -4.65
C ASN A 43 -3.05 -14.94 -5.64
N ILE A 44 -2.18 -13.97 -5.33
CA ILE A 44 -1.90 -12.85 -6.24
C ILE A 44 -1.21 -13.35 -7.52
N LEU A 45 -0.23 -14.25 -7.40
CA LEU A 45 0.46 -14.84 -8.56
C LEU A 45 -0.54 -15.57 -9.48
N GLN A 46 -1.39 -16.43 -8.91
CA GLN A 46 -2.39 -17.19 -9.64
C GLN A 46 -3.46 -16.31 -10.27
N GLY A 47 -3.99 -15.33 -9.52
CA GLY A 47 -4.94 -14.35 -10.07
C GLY A 47 -4.33 -13.52 -11.20
N SER A 48 -3.04 -13.19 -11.10
CA SER A 48 -2.32 -12.47 -12.16
C SER A 48 -2.08 -13.34 -13.39
N ALA A 49 -1.82 -14.63 -13.22
CA ALA A 49 -1.69 -15.59 -14.32
C ALA A 49 -3.00 -15.77 -15.10
N PHE A 50 -4.15 -15.64 -14.43
CA PHE A 50 -5.46 -15.77 -15.08
C PHE A 50 -5.78 -14.61 -16.04
N LEU A 51 -5.25 -13.40 -15.80
CA LEU A 51 -5.56 -12.20 -16.57
C LEU A 51 -4.79 -12.06 -17.89
N GLY A 52 -3.76 -12.87 -18.13
CA GLY A 52 -3.00 -12.84 -19.38
C GLY A 52 -1.73 -13.68 -19.35
N GLU A 53 -1.12 -13.83 -20.52
CA GLU A 53 0.04 -14.71 -20.72
C GLU A 53 1.32 -14.23 -20.01
N LYS A 54 1.44 -12.91 -19.76
CA LYS A 54 2.62 -12.30 -19.11
C LYS A 54 2.22 -11.54 -17.84
N ILE A 55 2.82 -11.91 -16.72
CA ILE A 55 2.60 -11.29 -15.42
C ILE A 55 3.56 -10.10 -15.26
N THR A 56 2.98 -8.91 -15.23
CA THR A 56 3.69 -7.63 -15.04
C THR A 56 3.34 -7.02 -13.69
N GLU A 57 4.14 -6.05 -13.23
CA GLU A 57 3.86 -5.24 -12.03
C GLU A 57 2.45 -4.63 -12.06
N LYS A 58 2.01 -4.12 -13.21
CA LYS A 58 0.67 -3.54 -13.38
C LYS A 58 -0.42 -4.59 -13.17
N THR A 59 -0.24 -5.81 -13.69
CA THR A 59 -1.20 -6.91 -13.51
C THR A 59 -1.34 -7.27 -12.03
N VAL A 60 -0.21 -7.32 -11.30
CA VAL A 60 -0.17 -7.63 -9.86
C VAL A 60 -0.93 -6.60 -9.02
N TYR A 61 -0.72 -5.30 -9.25
CA TYR A 61 -1.44 -4.25 -8.52
C TYR A 61 -2.94 -4.26 -8.79
N ASN A 62 -3.34 -4.54 -10.04
CA ASN A 62 -4.76 -4.67 -10.38
C ASN A 62 -5.43 -5.86 -9.66
N VAL A 63 -4.74 -7.01 -9.56
CA VAL A 63 -5.30 -8.21 -8.89
C VAL A 63 -5.32 -8.06 -7.38
N SER A 64 -4.29 -7.46 -6.81
CA SER A 64 -4.15 -7.34 -5.36
C SER A 64 -5.08 -6.29 -4.74
N SER A 65 -5.78 -5.48 -5.54
CA SER A 65 -6.58 -4.34 -5.06
C SER A 65 -5.76 -3.42 -4.14
N ARG A 66 -4.48 -3.21 -4.51
CA ARG A 66 -3.54 -2.39 -3.75
C ARG A 66 -3.05 -1.23 -4.61
N ALA A 67 -2.96 -0.05 -3.99
CA ALA A 67 -2.29 1.10 -4.58
C ALA A 67 -0.83 0.79 -4.89
N ARG A 68 -0.29 1.50 -5.88
CA ARG A 68 1.15 1.56 -6.06
C ARG A 68 1.78 2.39 -4.94
N PRO A 69 2.98 2.04 -4.45
CA PRO A 69 3.71 2.84 -3.48
C PRO A 69 3.83 4.31 -3.89
N GLU A 70 4.00 4.59 -5.19
CA GLU A 70 4.08 5.97 -5.69
C GLU A 70 2.81 6.78 -5.46
N GLU A 71 1.62 6.16 -5.52
CA GLU A 71 0.36 6.87 -5.31
C GLU A 71 0.17 7.25 -3.83
N ILE A 72 0.53 6.34 -2.92
CA ILE A 72 0.52 6.63 -1.47
C ILE A 72 1.54 7.73 -1.14
N ARG A 73 2.77 7.62 -1.65
CA ARG A 73 3.79 8.67 -1.48
C ARG A 73 3.33 10.01 -2.02
N ARG A 74 2.71 10.03 -3.20
CA ARG A 74 2.17 11.25 -3.78
C ARG A 74 1.07 11.86 -2.91
N MET A 75 0.20 11.05 -2.33
CA MET A 75 -0.83 11.50 -1.40
C MET A 75 -0.21 12.14 -0.15
N ILE A 76 0.83 11.52 0.42
CA ILE A 76 1.58 12.06 1.56
C ILE A 76 2.23 13.40 1.19
N GLU A 77 2.91 13.50 0.04
CA GLU A 77 3.53 14.74 -0.42
C GLU A 77 2.53 15.89 -0.55
N LEU A 78 1.36 15.64 -1.16
CA LEU A 78 0.30 16.64 -1.30
C LEU A 78 -0.23 17.07 0.06
N THR A 79 -0.34 16.12 0.98
CA THR A 79 -0.80 16.36 2.35
C THR A 79 0.18 17.26 3.12
N LEU A 80 1.47 16.94 3.07
CA LEU A 80 2.52 17.77 3.68
C LEU A 80 2.59 19.16 3.03
N LYS A 81 2.37 19.26 1.72
CA LYS A 81 2.26 20.55 1.01
C LYS A 81 0.94 21.29 1.23
N LYS A 82 0.08 20.83 2.14
CA LYS A 82 -1.22 21.44 2.50
C LYS A 82 -2.21 21.55 1.33
N LYS A 83 -2.05 20.73 0.30
CA LYS A 83 -2.94 20.63 -0.87
C LYS A 83 -4.06 19.63 -0.59
N PHE A 84 -5.01 20.01 0.27
CA PHE A 84 -5.99 19.08 0.83
C PHE A 84 -6.90 18.48 -0.23
N VAL A 85 -7.40 19.31 -1.16
CA VAL A 85 -8.30 18.87 -2.23
C VAL A 85 -7.61 17.84 -3.12
N GLU A 86 -6.38 18.11 -3.56
CA GLU A 86 -5.59 17.18 -4.39
C GLU A 86 -5.29 15.86 -3.64
N ALA A 87 -4.93 15.93 -2.34
CA ALA A 87 -4.70 14.73 -1.53
C ALA A 87 -5.98 13.90 -1.34
N ARG A 88 -7.12 14.57 -1.13
CA ARG A 88 -8.44 13.94 -0.99
C ARG A 88 -8.91 13.27 -2.28
N GLU A 89 -8.67 13.90 -3.43
CA GLU A 89 -8.96 13.30 -4.74
C GLU A 89 -8.17 12.01 -4.94
N LEU A 90 -6.89 12.02 -4.55
CA LEU A 90 -6.06 10.82 -4.62
C LEU A 90 -6.56 9.74 -3.65
N LEU A 91 -6.90 10.08 -2.40
CA LEU A 91 -7.54 9.16 -1.46
C LEU A 91 -8.82 8.54 -2.04
N THR A 92 -9.66 9.37 -2.67
CA THR A 92 -10.90 8.92 -3.32
C THR A 92 -10.58 7.90 -4.41
N LYS A 93 -9.58 8.17 -5.25
CA LYS A 93 -9.10 7.25 -6.28
C LYS A 93 -8.65 5.92 -5.66
N LEU A 94 -7.90 5.95 -4.57
CA LEU A 94 -7.43 4.75 -3.87
C LEU A 94 -8.58 3.88 -3.35
N MET A 95 -9.60 4.49 -2.75
CA MET A 95 -10.75 3.76 -2.21
C MET A 95 -11.67 3.21 -3.30
N TYR A 96 -11.98 4.00 -4.34
CA TYR A 96 -13.01 3.64 -5.31
C TYR A 96 -12.46 2.96 -6.57
N ASP A 97 -11.34 3.43 -7.12
CA ASP A 97 -10.79 2.87 -8.36
C ASP A 97 -9.97 1.60 -8.08
N TYR A 98 -9.22 1.59 -6.97
CA TYR A 98 -8.41 0.44 -6.55
C TYR A 98 -9.11 -0.47 -5.54
N GLY A 99 -10.30 -0.08 -5.06
CA GLY A 99 -11.11 -0.89 -4.14
C GLY A 99 -10.47 -1.08 -2.76
N MET A 100 -9.56 -0.19 -2.34
CA MET A 100 -8.88 -0.33 -1.06
C MET A 100 -9.82 -0.05 0.11
N SER A 101 -9.76 -0.91 1.14
CA SER A 101 -10.41 -0.63 2.43
C SER A 101 -9.73 0.52 3.16
N GLY A 102 -10.42 1.12 4.13
CA GLY A 102 -9.82 2.18 4.93
C GLY A 102 -8.64 1.69 5.77
N GLU A 103 -8.72 0.45 6.26
CA GLU A 103 -7.62 -0.22 6.97
C GLU A 103 -6.41 -0.40 6.06
N ASP A 104 -6.60 -0.87 4.81
CA ASP A 104 -5.51 -1.02 3.84
C ASP A 104 -4.83 0.32 3.55
N VAL A 105 -5.60 1.41 3.40
CA VAL A 105 -5.04 2.76 3.18
C VAL A 105 -4.22 3.21 4.39
N ILE A 106 -4.71 3.00 5.62
CA ILE A 106 -4.00 3.35 6.85
C ILE A 106 -2.67 2.58 6.97
N VAL A 107 -2.68 1.27 6.73
CA VAL A 107 -1.49 0.42 6.83
C VAL A 107 -0.43 0.87 5.81
N GLN A 108 -0.86 1.15 4.58
CA GLN A 108 0.05 1.62 3.53
C GLN A 108 0.61 3.02 3.82
N LEU A 109 -0.22 3.91 4.36
CA LEU A 109 0.19 5.24 4.79
C LEU A 109 1.27 5.16 5.89
N TYR A 110 1.07 4.31 6.90
CA TYR A 110 2.06 4.06 7.95
C TYR A 110 3.39 3.59 7.35
N ARG A 111 3.35 2.58 6.47
CA ARG A 111 4.54 2.01 5.83
C ARG A 111 5.33 3.06 5.05
N GLU A 112 4.66 3.84 4.21
CA GLU A 112 5.34 4.85 3.39
C GLU A 112 5.88 6.01 4.23
N ILE A 113 5.18 6.44 5.30
CA ILE A 113 5.69 7.50 6.18
C ILE A 113 6.97 7.08 6.91
N MET A 114 7.04 5.82 7.35
CA MET A 114 8.25 5.29 7.98
C MET A 114 9.43 5.24 7.00
N ASN A 115 9.16 4.95 5.73
CA ASN A 115 10.13 4.88 4.65
C ASN A 115 10.60 6.25 4.09
N LEU A 116 9.96 7.37 4.46
CA LEU A 116 10.38 8.69 4.01
C LEU A 116 11.77 9.05 4.55
N ASP A 117 12.55 9.83 3.79
CA ASP A 117 13.84 10.33 4.28
C ASP A 117 13.68 11.36 5.40
N GLU A 118 14.67 11.44 6.28
CA GLU A 118 14.70 12.41 7.39
C GLU A 118 14.77 13.87 6.91
N SER A 119 15.24 14.10 5.69
CA SER A 119 15.22 15.41 5.03
C SER A 119 13.81 15.87 4.65
N VAL A 120 12.88 14.94 4.45
CA VAL A 120 11.48 15.22 4.10
C VAL A 120 10.65 15.36 5.38
N LEU A 121 10.85 14.45 6.32
CA LEU A 121 10.05 14.39 7.54
C LEU A 121 10.95 14.00 8.74
N PRO A 122 11.21 14.93 9.68
CA PRO A 122 12.06 14.65 10.84
C PRO A 122 11.52 13.49 11.68
N THR A 123 12.42 12.71 12.29
CA THR A 123 12.06 11.54 13.12
C THR A 123 11.04 11.88 14.21
N ARG A 124 11.13 13.07 14.83
CA ARG A 124 10.15 13.53 15.82
C ARG A 124 8.73 13.66 15.25
N ALA A 125 8.61 14.23 14.05
CA ALA A 125 7.32 14.35 13.37
C ALA A 125 6.76 12.98 12.99
N LYS A 126 7.63 12.04 12.54
CA LYS A 126 7.21 10.65 12.29
C LYS A 126 6.59 10.01 13.53
N ILE A 127 7.19 10.17 14.71
CA ILE A 127 6.65 9.60 15.97
C ILE A 127 5.26 10.17 16.28
N GLU A 128 5.06 11.48 16.14
CA GLU A 128 3.76 12.12 16.36
C GLU A 128 2.71 11.66 15.35
N ILE A 129 3.11 11.48 14.09
CA ILE A 129 2.26 10.94 13.04
C ILE A 129 1.87 9.49 13.33
N VAL A 130 2.80 8.65 13.79
CA VAL A 130 2.51 7.25 14.16
C VAL A 130 1.44 7.17 15.24
N ASN A 131 1.52 8.00 16.28
CA ASN A 131 0.48 8.08 17.31
C ASN A 131 -0.87 8.50 16.72
N THR A 132 -0.87 9.48 15.80
CA THR A 132 -2.08 9.92 15.11
C THR A 132 -2.68 8.76 14.31
N ILE A 133 -1.88 8.06 13.50
CA ILE A 133 -2.32 6.91 12.70
C ILE A 133 -2.93 5.82 13.59
N ALA A 134 -2.31 5.51 14.73
CA ALA A 134 -2.83 4.51 15.66
C ALA A 134 -4.24 4.85 16.18
N GLU A 135 -4.50 6.13 16.48
CA GLU A 135 -5.83 6.58 16.90
C GLU A 135 -6.87 6.39 15.78
N TYR A 136 -6.53 6.78 14.55
CA TYR A 136 -7.45 6.62 13.42
C TYR A 136 -7.66 5.14 13.08
N ASN A 137 -6.63 4.30 13.17
CA ASN A 137 -6.75 2.87 13.01
C ASN A 137 -7.73 2.27 14.03
N PHE A 138 -7.60 2.64 15.30
CA PHE A 138 -8.54 2.22 16.34
C PHE A 138 -9.98 2.64 16.03
N ARG A 139 -10.19 3.88 15.58
CA ARG A 139 -11.53 4.34 15.18
C ARG A 139 -12.11 3.53 14.02
N LEU A 140 -11.30 3.16 13.02
CA LEU A 140 -11.75 2.30 11.92
C LEU A 140 -12.16 0.91 12.42
N VAL A 141 -11.35 0.31 13.29
CA VAL A 141 -11.64 -1.00 13.90
C VAL A 141 -12.94 -0.98 14.72
N GLU A 142 -13.23 0.13 15.39
CA GLU A 142 -14.49 0.36 16.12
C GLU A 142 -15.71 0.64 15.19
N GLY A 143 -15.53 0.56 13.87
CA GLY A 143 -16.61 0.73 12.90
C GLY A 143 -16.94 2.18 12.56
N ALA A 144 -16.03 3.13 12.82
CA ALA A 144 -16.21 4.50 12.35
C ALA A 144 -16.23 4.58 10.82
N ASN A 145 -16.84 5.62 10.29
CA ASN A 145 -16.91 5.83 8.84
C ASN A 145 -15.51 6.05 8.24
N GLU A 146 -15.06 5.10 7.41
CA GLU A 146 -13.71 5.09 6.84
C GLU A 146 -13.35 6.38 6.11
N ARG A 147 -14.24 6.85 5.22
CA ARG A 147 -13.98 8.05 4.42
C ARG A 147 -13.78 9.29 5.30
N ILE A 148 -14.68 9.51 6.27
CA ILE A 148 -14.58 10.66 7.17
C ILE A 148 -13.30 10.59 8.00
N GLN A 149 -12.96 9.40 8.52
CA GLN A 149 -11.75 9.22 9.32
C GLN A 149 -10.47 9.42 8.51
N LEU A 150 -10.39 8.90 7.28
CA LEU A 150 -9.23 9.08 6.42
C LEU A 150 -9.06 10.53 5.97
N GLU A 151 -10.15 11.21 5.60
CA GLU A 151 -10.10 12.65 5.27
C GLU A 151 -9.65 13.48 6.49
N ALA A 152 -10.12 13.14 7.69
CA ALA A 152 -9.69 13.77 8.93
C ALA A 152 -8.22 13.47 9.28
N LEU A 153 -7.74 12.25 9.02
CA LEU A 153 -6.34 11.88 9.16
C LEU A 153 -5.47 12.73 8.22
N LEU A 154 -5.82 12.84 6.93
CA LEU A 154 -5.11 13.72 5.99
C LEU A 154 -5.04 15.15 6.52
N ALA A 155 -6.15 15.70 7.02
CA ALA A 155 -6.19 17.04 7.60
C ALA A 155 -5.26 17.19 8.82
N GLN A 156 -5.16 16.18 9.69
CA GLN A 156 -4.22 16.21 10.82
C GLN A 156 -2.76 16.15 10.35
N LEU A 157 -2.46 15.34 9.35
CA LEU A 157 -1.10 15.19 8.83
C LEU A 157 -0.55 16.47 8.20
N MET A 158 -1.42 17.37 7.73
CA MET A 158 -1.01 18.68 7.20
C MET A 158 -0.28 19.58 8.20
N ARG A 159 -0.42 19.29 9.50
CA ARG A 159 0.26 20.03 10.57
C ARG A 159 1.76 19.76 10.62
N PHE A 160 2.22 18.71 9.96
CA PHE A 160 3.62 18.27 9.96
C PHE A 160 4.40 18.66 8.70
N GLY A 161 3.75 19.33 7.74
CA GLY A 161 4.40 19.88 6.54
C GLY A 161 4.43 21.39 6.47
#